data_AF-A0A537IC91-F1
#
_entry.id   AF-A0A537IC91-F1
#
_cell.length_a   1.000
_cell.length_b   1.000
_cell.length_c   1.000
_cell.angle_alpha   90.00
_cell.angle_beta   90.00
_cell.angle_gamma   90.00
#
_symmetry.space_group_name_H-M   'P 1'
#
loop_
_entity.id
_entity.type
_entity.pdbx_description
1 polymer ?
#
loop_
_entity_poly.entity_id
_entity_poly.type
_entity_poly.pdbx_seq_one_letter_code
_entity_poly.pdbx_strand_id
1 'polypeptide(L)'
;MPTRWKIFLGLNFVLSIPAFICFILMIIQLLNTRLTTTGDFLIFFLVFFGLAVITLNGFLNIFMLQQYFPDKSIPANVKSIATLSLILNIITCIGFLILILYAASWMFRYDAPGRDFSSGKRSLAIISLAWIIQLVVLTMQSRLPALINRNNKKSISNLIDSIGQ
;
A
#
# COMPACT_ATOMS: atom_id res chain seq x y z
N MET A 1 -6.21 -17.73 12.91
CA MET A 1 -5.51 -16.46 12.59
C MET A 1 -6.03 -15.33 13.48
N PRO A 2 -5.17 -14.61 14.23
CA PRO A 2 -5.58 -13.49 15.09
C PRO A 2 -6.31 -12.37 14.34
N THR A 3 -7.27 -11.70 14.98
CA THR A 3 -8.17 -10.70 14.36
C THR A 3 -7.41 -9.58 13.65
N ARG A 4 -6.32 -9.07 14.25
CA ARG A 4 -5.47 -8.03 13.65
C ARG A 4 -4.96 -8.39 12.24
N TRP A 5 -4.62 -9.66 12.01
CA TRP A 5 -4.07 -10.09 10.72
C TRP A 5 -5.15 -10.30 9.66
N LYS A 6 -6.38 -10.62 10.09
CA LYS A 6 -7.56 -10.59 9.21
C LYS A 6 -7.86 -9.15 8.77
N ILE A 7 -7.78 -8.19 9.70
CA ILE A 7 -7.93 -6.76 9.40
C ILE A 7 -6.84 -6.33 8.41
N PHE A 8 -5.57 -6.66 8.66
CA PHE A 8 -4.49 -6.33 7.73
C PHE A 8 -4.71 -6.89 6.32
N LEU A 9 -5.16 -8.14 6.21
CA LEU A 9 -5.50 -8.75 4.92
C LEU A 9 -6.64 -7.99 4.23
N GLY A 10 -7.70 -7.64 4.96
CA GLY A 10 -8.80 -6.81 4.45
C GLY A 10 -8.33 -5.43 3.98
N LEU A 11 -7.48 -4.75 4.76
CA LEU A 11 -6.94 -3.44 4.39
C LEU A 11 -6.08 -3.50 3.12
N ASN A 12 -5.26 -4.55 2.95
CA ASN A 12 -4.51 -4.74 1.72
C ASN A 12 -5.44 -4.94 0.50
N PHE A 13 -6.56 -5.66 0.63
CA PHE A 13 -7.55 -5.75 -0.45
C PHE A 13 -8.22 -4.41 -0.76
N VAL A 14 -8.64 -3.68 0.29
CA VAL A 14 -9.29 -2.37 0.17
C VAL A 14 -8.40 -1.35 -0.53
N LEU A 15 -7.08 -1.45 -0.39
CA LEU A 15 -6.13 -0.57 -1.07
C LEU A 15 -5.75 -1.07 -2.46
N SER A 16 -5.49 -2.38 -2.60
CA SER A 16 -4.92 -2.94 -3.84
C SER A 16 -5.94 -3.03 -4.98
N ILE A 17 -7.19 -3.40 -4.69
CA ILE A 17 -8.20 -3.56 -5.75
C ILE A 17 -8.52 -2.20 -6.39
N PRO A 18 -8.85 -1.13 -5.63
CA PRO A 18 -9.08 0.18 -6.23
C PRO A 18 -7.82 0.74 -6.90
N ALA A 19 -6.64 0.55 -6.31
CA ALA A 19 -5.39 0.98 -6.93
C ALA A 19 -5.14 0.28 -8.27
N PHE A 20 -5.44 -1.03 -8.35
CA PHE A 20 -5.36 -1.80 -9.58
C PHE A 20 -6.37 -1.33 -10.64
N ILE A 21 -7.62 -1.05 -10.24
CA ILE A 21 -8.63 -0.50 -11.16
C ILE A 21 -8.16 0.86 -11.70
N CYS A 22 -7.71 1.78 -10.83
CA CYS A 22 -7.16 3.07 -11.24
C CYS A 22 -5.95 2.91 -12.15
N PHE A 23 -5.09 1.93 -11.88
CA PHE A 23 -3.93 1.60 -12.71
C PHE A 23 -4.34 1.18 -14.12
N ILE A 24 -5.33 0.30 -14.26
CA ILE A 24 -5.85 -0.12 -15.58
C ILE A 24 -6.49 1.06 -16.32
N LEU A 25 -7.28 1.90 -15.62
CA LEU A 25 -7.89 3.09 -16.22
C LEU A 25 -6.83 4.08 -16.71
N MET A 26 -5.74 4.26 -15.94
CA MET A 26 -4.61 5.07 -16.38
C MET A 26 -3.92 4.51 -17.63
N ILE A 27 -3.75 3.19 -17.75
CA ILE A 27 -3.19 2.58 -18.97
C ILE A 27 -4.06 2.91 -20.17
N ILE A 28 -5.38 2.73 -20.06
CA ILE A 28 -6.31 3.05 -21.13
C ILE A 28 -6.19 4.52 -21.53
N GLN A 29 -6.11 5.41 -20.53
CA GLN A 29 -5.96 6.84 -20.78
C GLN A 29 -4.61 7.18 -21.43
N LEU A 30 -3.51 6.52 -21.05
CA LEU A 30 -2.21 6.69 -21.69
C LEU A 30 -2.27 6.32 -23.17
N LEU A 31 -2.91 5.20 -23.50
CA LEU A 31 -3.05 4.75 -24.89
C LEU A 31 -3.92 5.70 -25.73
N ASN A 32 -4.85 6.41 -25.10
CA ASN A 32 -5.79 7.31 -25.78
C ASN A 32 -5.35 8.78 -25.80
N THR A 33 -4.38 9.19 -24.97
CA THR A 33 -4.02 10.61 -24.79
C THR A 33 -2.74 10.94 -25.57
N ARG A 34 -2.77 12.04 -26.33
CA ARG A 34 -1.54 12.66 -26.86
C ARG A 34 -0.93 13.52 -25.75
N LEU A 35 0.03 12.98 -25.00
CA LEU A 35 0.76 13.74 -24.00
C LEU A 35 1.67 14.75 -24.72
N THR A 36 1.38 16.04 -24.55
CA THR A 36 2.04 17.13 -25.30
C THR A 36 3.17 17.82 -24.54
N THR A 37 3.29 17.64 -23.22
CA THR A 37 4.35 18.27 -22.42
C THR A 37 5.12 17.26 -21.57
N THR A 38 6.42 17.52 -21.38
CA THR A 38 7.32 16.68 -20.58
C THR A 38 6.91 16.62 -19.09
N GLY A 39 6.31 17.70 -18.57
CA GLY A 39 5.83 17.78 -17.19
C GLY A 39 4.63 16.86 -16.92
N ASP A 40 3.69 16.81 -17.85
CA ASP A 40 2.52 15.93 -17.75
C ASP A 40 2.94 14.45 -17.77
N PHE A 41 3.95 14.11 -18.58
CA PHE A 41 4.51 12.76 -18.63
C PHE A 41 5.14 12.33 -17.31
N LEU A 42 5.89 13.22 -16.65
CA LEU A 42 6.54 12.92 -15.37
C LEU A 42 5.50 12.70 -14.26
N ILE A 43 4.51 13.59 -14.13
CA ILE A 43 3.45 13.47 -13.13
C ILE A 43 2.66 12.18 -13.37
N PHE A 44 2.30 11.92 -14.61
CA PHE A 44 1.62 10.69 -14.99
C PHE A 44 2.43 9.44 -14.61
N PHE A 45 3.72 9.41 -14.95
CA PHE A 45 4.61 8.30 -14.62
C PHE A 45 4.73 8.08 -13.10
N LEU A 46 4.83 9.15 -12.31
CA LEU A 46 4.90 9.06 -10.86
C LEU A 46 3.61 8.49 -10.24
N VAL A 47 2.44 8.93 -10.71
CA VAL A 47 1.14 8.39 -10.24
C VAL A 47 1.00 6.93 -10.67
N PHE A 48 1.35 6.61 -11.92
CA PHE A 48 1.31 5.25 -12.45
C PHE A 48 2.19 4.30 -11.63
N PHE A 49 3.44 4.69 -11.39
CA PHE A 49 4.39 3.92 -10.60
C PHE A 49 3.91 3.77 -9.15
N GLY A 50 3.36 4.83 -8.56
CA GLY A 50 2.78 4.79 -7.21
C GLY A 50 1.64 3.77 -7.06
N LEU A 51 0.71 3.74 -8.02
CA LEU A 51 -0.39 2.77 -8.04
C LEU A 51 0.11 1.33 -8.21
N ALA A 52 1.12 1.12 -9.06
CA ALA A 52 1.75 -0.18 -9.25
C ALA A 52 2.41 -0.67 -7.94
N VAL A 53 3.15 0.21 -7.25
CA VAL A 53 3.82 -0.12 -5.97
C VAL A 53 2.79 -0.50 -4.90
N ILE A 54 1.71 0.26 -4.75
CA ILE A 54 0.64 -0.04 -3.77
C ILE A 54 0.03 -1.42 -4.06
N THR A 55 -0.28 -1.68 -5.33
CA THR A 55 -0.89 -2.94 -5.76
C THR A 55 0.03 -4.13 -5.52
N LEU A 56 1.29 -4.04 -5.97
CA LEU A 56 2.29 -5.10 -5.79
C LEU A 56 2.59 -5.36 -4.31
N ASN A 57 2.69 -4.31 -3.49
CA ASN A 57 2.90 -4.44 -2.06
C ASN A 57 1.72 -5.16 -1.39
N GLY A 58 0.49 -4.79 -1.72
CA GLY A 58 -0.68 -5.44 -1.15
C GLY A 58 -0.81 -6.91 -1.55
N PHE A 59 -0.54 -7.26 -2.81
CA PHE A 59 -0.46 -8.67 -3.23
C PHE A 59 0.64 -9.43 -2.52
N LEU A 60 1.83 -8.85 -2.36
CA LEU A 60 2.93 -9.48 -1.64
C LEU A 60 2.59 -9.74 -0.17
N ASN A 61 1.93 -8.78 0.50
CA ASN A 61 1.49 -8.94 1.88
C ASN A 61 0.45 -10.04 2.03
N ILE A 62 -0.54 -10.09 1.13
CA ILE A 62 -1.56 -11.15 1.10
C ILE A 62 -0.89 -12.51 0.87
N PHE A 63 -0.03 -12.61 -0.13
CA PHE A 63 0.72 -13.83 -0.44
C PHE A 63 1.54 -14.32 0.77
N MET A 64 2.29 -13.43 1.42
CA MET A 64 3.09 -13.80 2.58
C MET A 64 2.24 -14.33 3.74
N LEU A 65 1.08 -13.72 3.98
CA LEU A 65 0.15 -14.15 5.03
C LEU A 65 -0.57 -15.44 4.72
N GLN A 66 -0.95 -15.68 3.46
CA GLN A 66 -1.63 -16.93 3.10
C GLN A 66 -0.65 -18.10 3.05
N GLN A 67 0.58 -17.87 2.58
CA GLN A 67 1.53 -18.94 2.32
C GLN A 67 2.39 -19.30 3.54
N TYR A 68 2.78 -18.31 4.36
CA TYR A 68 3.76 -18.53 5.43
C TYR A 68 3.20 -18.44 6.85
N PHE A 69 2.02 -17.84 7.03
CA PHE A 69 1.38 -17.84 8.35
C PHE A 69 0.61 -19.16 8.59
N PRO A 70 0.60 -19.71 9.81
CA PRO A 70 1.33 -19.25 11.00
C PRO A 70 2.76 -19.82 11.13
N ASP A 71 3.08 -20.94 10.49
CA ASP A 71 4.15 -21.83 10.94
C ASP A 71 5.22 -22.17 9.88
N LYS A 72 5.26 -21.46 8.75
CA LYS A 72 6.33 -21.66 7.74
C LYS A 72 7.35 -20.54 7.80
N SER A 73 8.62 -20.88 7.61
CA SER A 73 9.70 -19.89 7.52
C SER A 73 9.62 -19.14 6.18
N ILE A 74 9.89 -17.84 6.22
CA ILE A 74 9.93 -17.02 5.01
C ILE A 74 11.32 -17.21 4.38
N PRO A 75 11.41 -17.62 3.10
CA PRO A 75 12.68 -17.71 2.39
C PRO A 75 13.40 -16.36 2.36
N ALA A 76 14.74 -16.37 2.37
CA ALA A 76 15.55 -15.15 2.35
C ALA A 76 15.18 -14.21 1.18
N ASN A 77 14.96 -14.77 -0.02
CA ASN A 77 14.57 -14.01 -1.21
C ASN A 77 13.25 -13.25 -1.00
N VAL A 78 12.25 -13.91 -0.42
CA VAL A 78 10.94 -13.29 -0.15
C VAL A 78 11.07 -12.19 0.90
N LYS A 79 11.91 -12.39 1.91
CA LYS A 79 12.20 -11.37 2.94
C LYS A 79 12.87 -10.12 2.35
N SER A 80 13.81 -10.31 1.42
CA SER A 80 14.45 -9.19 0.71
C SER A 80 13.44 -8.43 -0.15
N ILE A 81 12.60 -9.13 -0.91
CA ILE A 81 11.53 -8.51 -1.72
C ILE A 81 10.54 -7.76 -0.83
N ALA A 82 10.13 -8.33 0.30
CA ALA A 82 9.25 -7.67 1.26
C ALA A 82 9.87 -6.41 1.87
N THR A 83 11.17 -6.42 2.13
CA THR A 83 11.90 -5.26 2.65
C THR A 83 11.99 -4.16 1.60
N LEU A 84 12.34 -4.49 0.36
CA LEU A 84 12.33 -3.55 -0.76
C LEU A 84 10.94 -2.97 -1.00
N SER A 85 9.91 -3.82 -0.99
CA SER A 85 8.52 -3.41 -1.16
C SER A 85 8.06 -2.47 -0.04
N LEU A 86 8.49 -2.70 1.21
CA LEU A 86 8.23 -1.80 2.32
C LEU A 86 8.88 -0.42 2.09
N ILE A 87 10.16 -0.39 1.69
CA ILE A 87 10.87 0.87 1.41
C ILE A 87 10.19 1.66 0.30
N LEU A 88 9.89 1.01 -0.83
CA LEU A 88 9.18 1.64 -1.95
C LEU A 88 7.83 2.19 -1.52
N ASN A 89 7.10 1.45 -0.69
CA ASN A 89 5.79 1.88 -0.22
C ASN A 89 5.85 3.03 0.79
N ILE A 90 6.93 3.14 1.59
CA ILE A 90 7.19 4.34 2.40
C ILE A 90 7.40 5.55 1.49
N ILE A 91 8.22 5.43 0.45
CA ILE A 91 8.48 6.51 -0.52
C ILE A 91 7.17 6.92 -1.20
N THR A 92 6.37 5.96 -1.67
CA THR A 92 5.06 6.21 -2.27
C THR A 92 4.11 6.90 -1.27
N CYS A 93 4.09 6.48 -0.01
CA CYS A 93 3.24 7.09 1.02
C CYS A 93 3.62 8.57 1.29
N ILE A 94 4.91 8.89 1.31
CA ILE A 94 5.39 10.28 1.41
C ILE A 94 5.01 11.07 0.16
N GLY A 95 5.18 10.49 -1.03
CA GLY A 95 4.79 11.12 -2.30
C GLY A 95 3.29 11.45 -2.35
N PHE A 96 2.43 10.54 -1.90
CA PHE A 96 0.99 10.78 -1.79
C PHE A 96 0.66 11.89 -0.79
N LEU A 97 1.37 11.97 0.35
CA LEU A 97 1.19 13.07 1.30
C LEU A 97 1.49 14.44 0.65
N ILE A 98 2.61 14.54 -0.06
CA ILE A 98 2.99 15.78 -0.76
C ILE A 98 1.91 16.17 -1.78
N LEU A 99 1.39 15.19 -2.54
CA LEU A 99 0.33 15.42 -3.52
C LEU A 99 -0.98 15.88 -2.86
N ILE A 100 -1.36 15.30 -1.72
CA ILE A 100 -2.53 15.73 -0.93
C ILE A 100 -2.34 17.18 -0.45
N LEU A 101 -1.17 17.52 0.11
CA LEU A 101 -0.87 18.87 0.60
C LEU A 101 -0.89 19.89 -0.54
N TYR A 102 -0.31 19.54 -1.69
CA TYR A 102 -0.32 20.38 -2.88
C TYR A 102 -1.76 20.63 -3.37
N ALA A 103 -2.54 19.56 -3.54
CA ALA A 103 -3.95 19.65 -3.96
C ALA A 103 -4.78 20.49 -2.98
N ALA A 104 -4.63 20.26 -1.67
CA ALA A 104 -5.30 21.06 -0.65
C ALA A 104 -4.94 22.54 -0.76
N SER A 105 -3.64 22.86 -0.86
CA SER A 105 -3.16 24.24 -0.95
C SER A 105 -3.70 24.98 -2.18
N TRP A 106 -3.81 24.29 -3.31
CA TRP A 106 -4.38 24.83 -4.54
C TRP A 106 -5.88 25.09 -4.36
N MET A 107 -6.62 24.12 -3.81
CA MET A 107 -8.05 24.27 -3.56
C MET A 107 -8.38 25.44 -2.62
N PHE A 108 -7.64 25.61 -1.52
CA PHE A 108 -7.88 26.70 -0.57
C PHE A 108 -7.47 28.07 -1.11
N ARG A 109 -6.51 28.16 -2.04
CA ARG A 109 -6.12 29.42 -2.69
C ARG A 109 -7.14 29.94 -3.71
N TYR A 110 -7.88 29.05 -4.35
CA TYR A 110 -8.82 29.39 -5.42
C TYR A 110 -10.29 29.26 -5.02
N ASP A 111 -10.59 29.13 -3.71
CA ASP A 111 -11.96 29.13 -3.16
C ASP A 111 -12.52 30.57 -3.23
N ALA A 112 -12.81 31.03 -4.45
CA ALA A 112 -13.46 32.31 -4.73
C ALA A 112 -14.94 32.23 -4.33
N PRO A 113 -15.51 33.30 -3.76
CA PRO A 113 -16.93 33.31 -3.36
C PRO A 113 -17.81 33.05 -4.58
N GLY A 114 -18.53 31.91 -4.58
CA GLY A 114 -19.51 31.54 -5.60
C GLY A 114 -19.18 30.30 -6.46
N ARG A 115 -17.99 29.70 -6.36
CA ARG A 115 -17.71 28.38 -6.98
C ARG A 115 -17.61 27.30 -5.92
N ASP A 116 -18.65 26.48 -5.80
CA ASP A 116 -18.65 25.37 -4.85
C ASP A 116 -17.79 24.20 -5.37
N PHE A 117 -16.57 24.06 -4.84
CA PHE A 117 -15.67 22.94 -5.13
C PHE A 117 -16.01 21.66 -4.32
N SER A 118 -17.28 21.43 -3.98
CA SER A 118 -17.71 20.30 -3.15
C SER A 118 -17.27 18.92 -3.65
N SER A 119 -17.13 18.73 -4.97
CA SER A 119 -16.61 17.50 -5.57
C SER A 119 -15.12 17.31 -5.25
N GLY A 120 -14.30 18.35 -5.40
CA GLY A 120 -12.88 18.29 -5.06
C GLY A 120 -12.64 18.09 -3.56
N LYS A 121 -13.43 18.72 -2.69
CA LYS A 121 -13.34 18.55 -1.23
C LYS A 121 -13.63 17.10 -0.82
N ARG A 122 -14.64 16.48 -1.45
CA ARG A 122 -14.96 15.05 -1.26
C ARG A 122 -13.84 14.14 -1.76
N SER A 123 -13.30 14.38 -2.95
CA SER A 123 -12.17 13.60 -3.48
C SER A 123 -10.93 13.70 -2.59
N LEU A 124 -10.61 14.89 -2.09
CA LEU A 124 -9.50 15.10 -1.17
C LEU A 124 -9.70 14.30 0.13
N ALA A 125 -10.91 14.33 0.72
CA ALA A 125 -11.23 13.56 1.92
C ALA A 125 -11.07 12.04 1.71
N ILE A 126 -11.52 11.52 0.56
CA ILE A 126 -11.38 10.09 0.22
C ILE A 126 -9.89 9.71 0.09
N ILE A 127 -9.10 10.53 -0.60
CA ILE A 127 -7.66 10.28 -0.78
C ILE A 127 -6.92 10.38 0.56
N SER A 128 -7.27 11.34 1.42
CA SER A 128 -6.71 11.43 2.78
C SER A 128 -7.04 10.21 3.63
N LEU A 129 -8.27 9.68 3.53
CA LEU A 129 -8.64 8.45 4.23
C LEU A 129 -7.83 7.25 3.72
N ALA A 130 -7.67 7.11 2.40
CA ALA A 130 -6.84 6.06 1.80
C ALA A 130 -5.39 6.15 2.28
N TRP A 131 -4.84 7.37 2.40
CA TRP A 131 -3.50 7.60 2.94
C TRP A 131 -3.36 7.16 4.41
N ILE A 132 -4.35 7.45 5.26
CA ILE A 132 -4.36 6.97 6.66
C ILE A 132 -4.38 5.44 6.71
N ILE A 133 -5.22 4.80 5.88
CA ILE A 133 -5.26 3.33 5.80
C ILE A 133 -3.90 2.77 5.36
N GLN A 134 -3.23 3.44 4.42
CA GLN A 134 -1.88 3.07 3.97
C GLN A 134 -0.85 3.10 5.12
N LEU A 135 -0.91 4.10 6.01
CA LEU A 135 -0.04 4.16 7.19
C LEU A 135 -0.25 2.98 8.14
N VAL A 136 -1.51 2.57 8.34
CA VAL A 136 -1.84 1.38 9.14
C VAL A 136 -1.25 0.13 8.50
N VAL A 137 -1.41 -0.03 7.18
CA VAL A 137 -0.84 -1.16 6.44
C VAL A 137 0.69 -1.17 6.57
N LEU A 138 1.38 -0.05 6.37
CA LEU A 138 2.84 0.04 6.54
C LEU A 138 3.30 -0.36 7.96
N THR A 139 2.57 0.10 8.97
CA THR A 139 2.87 -0.21 10.38
C THR A 139 2.71 -1.71 10.66
N MET A 140 1.71 -2.36 10.07
CA MET A 140 1.49 -3.79 10.23
C MET A 140 2.46 -4.63 9.38
N GLN A 141 2.79 -4.17 8.18
CA GLN A 141 3.75 -4.81 7.27
C GLN A 141 5.14 -4.89 7.91
N SER A 142 5.60 -3.81 8.56
CA SER A 142 6.91 -3.80 9.25
C SER A 142 7.00 -4.84 10.38
N ARG A 143 5.88 -5.20 11.00
CA ARG A 143 5.80 -6.16 12.12
C ARG A 143 5.62 -7.62 11.66
N LEU A 144 5.25 -7.85 10.40
CA LEU A 144 4.92 -9.17 9.86
C LEU A 144 6.10 -10.16 9.89
N PRO A 145 7.33 -9.82 9.45
CA PRO A 145 8.45 -10.75 9.47
C PRO A 145 8.88 -11.16 10.88
N ALA A 146 8.85 -10.22 11.83
CA ALA A 146 9.20 -10.47 13.22
C ALA A 146 8.22 -11.46 13.87
N LEU A 147 6.93 -11.34 13.56
CA LEU A 147 5.92 -12.22 14.10
C LEU A 147 6.02 -13.65 13.55
N ILE A 148 6.22 -13.82 12.24
CA ILE A 148 6.37 -15.15 11.63
C ILE A 148 7.58 -15.88 12.22
N ASN A 149 8.72 -15.18 12.38
CA ASN A 149 9.90 -15.76 13.02
C ASN A 149 9.68 -16.16 14.48
N ARG A 150 8.93 -15.35 15.25
CA ARG A 150 8.62 -15.66 16.65
C ARG A 150 7.73 -16.90 16.77
N ASN A 151 6.72 -17.05 15.90
CA ASN A 151 5.84 -18.21 15.91
C ASN A 151 6.59 -19.49 15.51
N ASN A 152 7.45 -19.42 14.49
CA ASN A 152 8.27 -20.56 14.08
C ASN A 152 9.21 -21.02 15.20
N LYS A 153 9.88 -20.09 15.91
CA LYS A 153 10.72 -20.44 17.06
C LYS A 153 9.93 -21.14 18.17
N LYS A 154 8.70 -20.69 18.43
CA LYS A 154 7.83 -21.31 19.44
C LYS A 154 7.40 -22.71 19.02
N SER A 155 7.07 -22.92 17.75
CA SER A 155 6.70 -24.24 17.21
C SER A 155 7.87 -25.23 17.31
N ILE A 156 9.09 -24.81 16.95
CA ILE A 156 10.31 -25.62 17.08
C ILE A 156 10.59 -25.97 18.55
N SER A 157 10.48 -25.01 19.48
CA SER A 157 10.65 -25.27 20.91
C SER A 157 9.69 -26.33 21.42
N ASN A 158 8.39 -26.20 21.08
CA ASN A 158 7.37 -27.15 21.50
C ASN A 158 7.62 -28.56 20.92
N LEU A 159 8.14 -28.66 19.70
CA LEU A 159 8.49 -29.96 19.10
C LEU A 159 9.67 -30.61 19.83
N ILE A 160 10.71 -29.85 20.16
CA ILE A 160 11.87 -30.35 20.92
C ILE A 160 11.41 -30.82 22.31
N ASP A 161 10.57 -30.05 22.99
CA ASP A 161 10.04 -30.41 24.31
C ASP A 161 9.17 -31.68 24.26
N SER A 162 8.47 -31.93 23.15
CA SER A 162 7.64 -33.14 22.97
C SER A 162 8.44 -34.41 22.63
N ILE A 163 9.66 -34.27 22.09
CA ILE A 163 10.56 -35.39 21.78
C ILE A 163 11.42 -35.74 23.00
N GLY A 164 11.64 -34.78 23.90
CA GLY A 164 12.40 -34.97 25.14
C GLY A 164 11.62 -35.58 26.30
N GLN A 165 10.32 -35.86 26.13
CA GLN A 165 9.46 -36.63 27.05
C GLN A 165 9.22 -38.03 26.51
#